data_AF-A0A7Y7J0Y3-F1
#
_entry.id   AF-A0A7Y7J0Y3-F1
#
_cell.length_a   1.000
_cell.length_b   1.000
_cell.length_c   1.000
_cell.angle_alpha   90.00
_cell.angle_beta   90.00
_cell.angle_gamma   90.00
#
_symmetry.space_group_name_H-M   'P 1'
#
loop_
_entity.id
_entity.type
_entity.pdbx_description
1 polymer ?
#
loop_
_entity_poly.entity_id
_entity_poly.type
_entity_poly.pdbx_seq_one_letter_code
_entity_poly.pdbx_strand_id
1 'polypeptide(L)'
;PHWLAPLIRDLQTHRGAALLHAGPSLAPEDHALVLAVNEALGGRGRTFDLIDPTAYRNVDMASDMAALLDDMQAGRVEALLVLDSNPAFTLPGFADAMARVDLTVALARAPDETSALARWSVPLAHDFECWGDARAFDGTATIMQPQALPLFGAVSAPAILDALTG
;
A
#
# COMPACT_ATOMS: atom_id res chain seq x y z
N PRO A 1 -13.90 22.88 23.83
CA PRO A 1 -14.93 21.89 24.27
C PRO A 1 -14.58 21.37 25.66
N HIS A 2 -15.56 20.89 26.44
CA HIS A 2 -15.36 20.52 27.85
C HIS A 2 -14.42 19.32 28.05
N TRP A 3 -14.25 18.47 27.03
CA TRP A 3 -13.35 17.31 27.07
C TRP A 3 -11.85 17.67 26.95
N LEU A 4 -11.53 18.84 26.39
CA LEU A 4 -10.15 19.18 26.02
C LEU A 4 -9.26 19.46 27.24
N ALA A 5 -9.75 20.21 28.22
CA ALA A 5 -8.96 20.57 29.40
C ALA A 5 -8.58 19.35 30.26
N PRO A 6 -9.49 18.39 30.55
CA PRO A 6 -9.13 17.13 31.18
C PRO A 6 -8.11 16.31 30.38
N LEU A 7 -8.27 16.20 29.05
CA LEU A 7 -7.34 15.47 28.19
C LEU A 7 -5.92 16.07 28.25
N ILE A 8 -5.80 17.40 28.14
CA ILE A 8 -4.50 18.09 28.23
C ILE A 8 -3.82 17.79 29.58
N ARG A 9 -4.57 17.86 30.69
CA ARG A 9 -4.02 17.53 32.02
C ARG A 9 -3.54 16.09 32.11
N ASP A 10 -4.29 15.16 31.53
CA ASP A 10 -3.93 13.74 31.53
C ASP A 10 -2.62 13.48 30.75
N LEU A 11 -2.50 14.05 29.55
CA LEU A 11 -1.27 13.99 28.75
C LEU A 11 -0.07 14.61 29.47
N GLN A 12 -0.27 15.74 30.15
CA GLN A 12 0.79 16.41 30.93
C GLN A 12 1.21 15.62 32.17
N THR A 13 0.30 14.88 32.79
CA THR A 13 0.59 14.07 33.98
C THR A 13 1.39 12.82 33.62
N HIS A 14 1.16 12.26 32.44
CA HIS A 14 1.77 10.99 31.98
C HIS A 14 2.85 11.20 30.91
N ARG A 15 3.66 12.27 31.02
CA ARG A 15 4.75 12.55 30.08
C ARG A 15 5.73 11.37 29.96
N GLY A 16 6.12 11.07 28.72
CA GLY A 16 6.95 9.92 28.36
C GLY A 16 6.29 8.56 28.47
N ALA A 17 4.97 8.51 28.72
CA ALA A 17 4.12 7.31 28.67
C ALA A 17 2.77 7.57 27.98
N ALA A 18 2.60 8.74 27.37
CA ALA A 18 1.41 9.15 26.64
C ALA A 18 1.72 9.27 25.14
N LEU A 19 0.73 8.94 24.30
CA LEU A 19 0.82 9.02 22.85
C LEU A 19 -0.43 9.67 22.29
N LEU A 20 -0.24 10.65 21.42
CA LEU A 20 -1.27 11.16 20.54
C LEU A 20 -1.14 10.49 19.17
N HIS A 21 -2.23 9.97 18.64
CA HIS A 21 -2.27 9.28 17.35
C HIS A 21 -3.11 10.06 16.33
N ALA A 22 -2.59 10.21 15.12
CA ALA A 22 -3.26 10.83 13.98
C ALA A 22 -3.83 9.74 13.06
N GLY A 23 -5.09 9.87 12.64
CA GLY A 23 -5.65 9.00 11.61
C GLY A 23 -5.06 9.33 10.23
N PRO A 24 -5.01 8.36 9.29
CA PRO A 24 -4.34 8.52 8.00
C PRO A 24 -5.03 9.50 7.03
N SER A 25 -6.24 9.94 7.34
CA SER A 25 -7.01 10.89 6.53
C SER A 25 -6.71 12.35 6.84
N LEU A 26 -5.87 12.64 7.84
CA LEU A 26 -5.53 14.00 8.23
C LEU A 26 -4.48 14.58 7.28
N ALA A 27 -4.35 15.91 7.26
CA ALA A 27 -3.40 16.58 6.40
C ALA A 27 -1.95 16.35 6.90
N PRO A 28 -0.93 16.40 6.03
CA PRO A 28 0.47 16.23 6.44
C PRO A 28 0.90 17.16 7.58
N GLU A 29 0.35 18.37 7.63
CA GLU A 29 0.62 19.35 8.68
C GLU A 29 0.08 18.90 10.05
N ASP A 30 -1.06 18.22 10.07
CA ASP A 30 -1.65 17.65 11.29
C ASP A 30 -0.81 16.48 11.81
N HIS A 31 -0.32 15.62 10.90
CA HIS A 31 0.62 14.56 11.25
C HIS A 31 1.92 15.11 11.86
N ALA A 32 2.47 16.18 11.25
CA ALA A 32 3.66 16.86 11.77
C ALA A 32 3.41 17.49 13.14
N LEU A 33 2.22 18.08 13.36
CA LEU A 33 1.81 18.62 14.65
C LEU A 33 1.70 17.53 15.72
N VAL A 34 1.07 16.39 15.40
CA VAL A 34 0.95 15.25 16.32
C VAL A 34 2.33 14.70 16.70
N LEU A 35 3.25 14.58 15.74
CA LEU A 35 4.64 14.23 16.04
C LEU A 35 5.29 15.24 16.98
N ALA A 36 5.16 16.55 16.71
CA ALA A 36 5.73 17.59 17.56
C ALA A 36 5.16 17.58 18.99
N VAL A 37 3.87 17.28 19.14
CA VAL A 37 3.24 17.10 20.47
C VAL A 37 3.82 15.88 21.18
N ASN A 38 3.99 14.75 20.48
CA ASN A 38 4.58 13.54 21.07
C ASN A 38 6.06 13.75 21.47
N GLU A 39 6.82 14.53 20.71
CA GLU A 39 8.16 15.00 21.09
C GLU A 39 8.11 15.86 22.36
N ALA A 40 7.20 16.84 22.41
CA ALA A 40 7.03 17.71 23.57
C ALA A 40 6.61 16.93 24.82
N LEU A 41 5.82 15.86 24.68
CA LEU A 41 5.46 14.95 25.77
C LEU A 41 6.63 14.07 26.23
N GLY A 42 7.77 14.08 25.53
CA GLY A 42 8.95 13.28 25.83
C GLY A 42 8.79 11.80 25.46
N GLY A 43 7.98 11.51 24.44
CA GLY A 43 7.66 10.14 24.03
C GLY A 43 8.78 9.42 23.28
N ARG A 44 9.72 10.15 22.65
CA ARG A 44 10.79 9.54 21.85
C ARG A 44 11.70 8.65 22.70
N GLY A 45 11.94 7.41 22.26
CA GLY A 45 12.77 6.43 22.98
C GLY A 45 12.10 5.84 24.24
N ARG A 46 10.80 6.12 24.45
CA ARG A 46 10.03 5.65 25.61
C ARG A 46 8.68 5.07 25.22
N THR A 47 7.93 5.81 24.41
CA THR A 47 6.57 5.48 23.96
C THR A 47 6.52 5.25 22.45
N PHE A 48 7.38 5.93 21.70
CA PHE A 48 7.55 5.70 20.26
C PHE A 48 9.01 5.86 19.87
N ASP A 49 9.36 5.23 18.76
CA ASP A 49 10.64 5.38 18.09
C ASP A 49 10.41 5.81 16.64
N LEU A 50 11.37 6.53 16.07
CA LEU A 50 11.42 6.77 14.63
C LEU A 50 12.33 5.72 14.02
N ILE A 51 11.78 4.98 13.08
CA ILE A 51 12.51 3.98 12.30
C ILE A 51 12.66 4.48 10.86
N ASP A 52 13.61 3.88 10.14
CA ASP A 52 13.68 4.08 8.70
C ASP A 52 12.39 3.59 8.04
N PRO A 53 11.87 4.31 7.04
CA PRO A 53 10.68 3.89 6.31
C PRO A 53 10.86 2.48 5.72
N THR A 54 9.89 1.61 5.96
CA THR A 54 9.89 0.24 5.41
C THR A 54 9.40 0.19 3.96
N ALA A 55 8.69 1.23 3.51
CA ALA A 55 8.24 1.38 2.14
C ALA A 55 9.43 1.55 1.18
N TYR A 56 9.37 0.90 0.02
CA TYR A 56 10.42 0.99 -1.00
C TYR A 56 10.65 2.41 -1.51
N ARG A 57 9.57 3.18 -1.66
CA ARG A 57 9.61 4.60 -2.04
C ARG A 57 8.48 5.35 -1.35
N ASN A 58 8.67 6.65 -1.16
CA ASN A 58 7.56 7.54 -0.82
C ASN A 58 6.65 7.68 -2.03
N VAL A 59 5.36 7.42 -1.86
CA VAL A 59 4.35 7.49 -2.92
C VAL A 59 3.34 8.55 -2.53
N ASP A 60 3.13 9.53 -3.41
CA ASP A 60 1.91 10.35 -3.38
C ASP A 60 0.88 9.65 -4.25
N MET A 61 0.02 8.84 -3.60
CA MET A 61 -0.92 7.96 -4.31
C MET A 61 -1.88 8.76 -5.20
N ALA A 62 -2.29 9.96 -4.79
CA ALA A 62 -3.23 10.77 -5.56
C ALA A 62 -2.56 11.30 -6.83
N SER A 63 -1.37 11.88 -6.69
CA SER A 63 -0.56 12.37 -7.81
C SER A 63 -0.17 11.26 -8.77
N ASP A 64 0.40 10.16 -8.25
CA ASP A 64 0.92 9.06 -9.06
C ASP A 64 -0.20 8.37 -9.86
N MET A 65 -1.38 8.19 -9.26
CA MET A 65 -2.52 7.60 -9.98
C MET A 65 -3.13 8.54 -11.01
N ALA A 66 -3.21 9.85 -10.72
CA ALA A 66 -3.65 10.82 -11.72
C ALA A 66 -2.71 10.83 -12.94
N ALA A 67 -1.39 10.84 -12.71
CA ALA A 67 -0.39 10.77 -13.77
C ALA A 67 -0.52 9.48 -14.61
N LEU A 68 -0.73 8.33 -13.96
CA LEU A 68 -0.95 7.07 -14.66
C LEU A 68 -2.20 7.10 -15.54
N LEU A 69 -3.32 7.65 -15.05
CA LEU A 69 -4.54 7.81 -15.84
C LEU A 69 -4.30 8.70 -17.06
N ASP A 70 -3.62 9.83 -16.89
CA ASP A 70 -3.28 10.74 -17.97
C ASP A 70 -2.37 10.09 -19.02
N ASP A 71 -1.38 9.32 -18.58
CA ASP A 71 -0.46 8.58 -19.47
C ASP A 71 -1.21 7.52 -20.29
N MET A 72 -2.10 6.75 -19.66
CA MET A 72 -2.93 5.76 -20.38
C MET A 72 -3.87 6.44 -21.38
N GLN A 73 -4.54 7.52 -20.98
CA GLN A 73 -5.45 8.26 -21.87
C GLN A 73 -4.72 8.88 -23.06
N ALA A 74 -3.48 9.34 -22.86
CA ALA A 74 -2.65 9.89 -23.91
C ALA A 74 -1.96 8.83 -24.78
N GLY A 75 -2.18 7.53 -24.51
CA GLY A 75 -1.56 6.43 -25.25
C GLY A 75 -0.04 6.31 -25.02
N ARG A 76 0.46 6.81 -23.87
CA ARG A 76 1.88 6.70 -23.49
C ARG A 76 2.22 5.38 -22.81
N VAL A 77 1.20 4.61 -22.42
CA VAL A 77 1.35 3.30 -21.78
C VAL A 77 1.06 2.21 -22.81
N GLU A 78 2.09 1.46 -23.19
CA GLU A 78 1.97 0.33 -24.13
C GLU A 78 1.54 -0.96 -23.41
N ALA A 79 2.01 -1.14 -22.17
CA ALA A 79 1.72 -2.30 -21.34
C ALA A 79 1.43 -1.91 -19.89
N LEU A 80 0.40 -2.51 -19.31
CA LEU A 80 -0.03 -2.30 -17.92
C LEU A 80 -0.11 -3.65 -17.20
N LEU A 81 0.60 -3.74 -16.08
CA LEU A 81 0.53 -4.86 -15.13
C LEU A 81 -0.17 -4.39 -13.85
N VAL A 82 -1.27 -5.03 -13.49
CA VAL A 82 -1.99 -4.81 -12.24
C VAL A 82 -1.78 -6.02 -11.33
N LEU A 83 -1.22 -5.80 -10.14
CA LEU A 83 -0.88 -6.86 -9.18
C LEU A 83 -1.72 -6.73 -7.91
N ASP A 84 -2.52 -7.75 -7.60
CA ASP A 84 -3.40 -7.87 -6.42
C ASP A 84 -4.15 -6.58 -6.07
N SER A 85 -4.68 -5.90 -7.09
CA SER A 85 -5.40 -4.64 -6.92
C SER A 85 -6.58 -4.57 -7.87
N ASN A 86 -7.62 -3.86 -7.42
CA ASN A 86 -8.85 -3.68 -8.18
C ASN A 86 -9.14 -2.17 -8.44
N PRO A 87 -8.30 -1.49 -9.23
CA PRO A 87 -8.47 -0.07 -9.55
C PRO A 87 -9.71 0.22 -10.41
N ALA A 88 -10.20 -0.74 -11.22
CA ALA A 88 -11.46 -0.53 -11.93
C ALA A 88 -12.66 -0.32 -10.99
N PHE A 89 -12.62 -0.94 -9.79
CA PHE A 89 -13.61 -0.72 -8.74
C PHE A 89 -13.29 0.51 -7.87
N THR A 90 -12.03 0.69 -7.47
CA THR A 90 -11.65 1.69 -6.46
C THR A 90 -11.32 3.08 -7.02
N LEU A 91 -10.95 3.19 -8.30
CA LEU A 91 -10.47 4.42 -8.92
C LEU A 91 -11.36 4.83 -10.11
N PRO A 92 -12.18 5.88 -9.95
CA PRO A 92 -12.99 6.41 -11.05
C PRO A 92 -12.15 6.75 -12.29
N GLY A 93 -12.65 6.39 -13.47
CA GLY A 93 -12.00 6.64 -14.76
C GLY A 93 -10.89 5.64 -15.13
N PHE A 94 -10.51 4.72 -14.23
CA PHE A 94 -9.49 3.72 -14.54
C PHE A 94 -9.90 2.76 -15.65
N ALA A 95 -11.13 2.27 -15.64
CA ALA A 95 -11.64 1.35 -16.68
C ALA A 95 -11.54 1.96 -18.09
N ASP A 96 -11.94 3.23 -18.25
CA ASP A 96 -11.89 3.93 -19.54
C ASP A 96 -10.46 4.17 -20.01
N ALA A 97 -9.55 4.49 -19.08
CA ALA A 97 -8.14 4.70 -19.37
C ALA A 97 -7.44 3.38 -19.72
N MET A 98 -7.71 2.30 -18.97
CA MET A 98 -7.17 0.96 -19.22
C MET A 98 -7.56 0.42 -20.60
N ALA A 99 -8.74 0.75 -21.11
CA ALA A 99 -9.18 0.37 -22.47
C ALA A 99 -8.32 0.97 -23.60
N ARG A 100 -7.46 1.97 -23.30
CA ARG A 100 -6.51 2.57 -24.26
C ARG A 100 -5.18 1.83 -24.32
N VAL A 101 -4.91 0.91 -23.39
CA VAL A 101 -3.62 0.21 -23.30
C VAL A 101 -3.71 -1.12 -24.04
N ASP A 102 -2.78 -1.34 -24.97
CA ASP A 102 -2.80 -2.52 -25.86
C ASP A 102 -2.58 -3.84 -25.12
N LEU A 103 -1.63 -3.87 -24.18
CA LEU A 103 -1.33 -5.03 -23.36
C LEU A 103 -1.71 -4.77 -21.90
N THR A 104 -2.76 -5.41 -21.42
CA THR A 104 -3.16 -5.34 -20.01
C THR A 104 -3.11 -6.74 -19.40
N VAL A 105 -2.39 -6.87 -18.28
CA VAL A 105 -2.26 -8.10 -17.51
C VAL A 105 -2.70 -7.81 -16.07
N ALA A 106 -3.68 -8.53 -15.57
CA ALA A 106 -4.15 -8.42 -14.19
C ALA A 106 -3.94 -9.74 -13.45
N LEU A 107 -3.29 -9.66 -12.30
CA LEU A 107 -3.12 -10.75 -11.36
C LEU A 107 -4.02 -10.52 -10.16
N ALA A 108 -4.97 -11.45 -9.96
CA ALA A 108 -5.90 -11.42 -8.84
C ALA A 108 -6.11 -12.83 -8.29
N ARG A 109 -6.37 -12.93 -6.99
CA ARG A 109 -6.66 -14.22 -6.31
C ARG A 109 -8.06 -14.75 -6.63
N ALA A 110 -8.96 -13.87 -7.01
CA ALA A 110 -10.30 -14.19 -7.49
C ALA A 110 -10.63 -13.23 -8.65
N PRO A 111 -11.51 -13.61 -9.58
CA PRO A 111 -11.98 -12.70 -10.61
C PRO A 111 -12.64 -11.46 -10.00
N ASP A 112 -12.20 -10.29 -10.44
CA ASP A 112 -12.69 -8.97 -10.04
C ASP A 112 -12.91 -8.06 -11.26
N GLU A 113 -13.41 -6.84 -11.03
CA GLU A 113 -13.72 -5.86 -12.07
C GLU A 113 -12.50 -5.51 -12.93
N THR A 114 -11.29 -5.47 -12.37
CA THR A 114 -10.08 -5.11 -13.12
C THR A 114 -9.61 -6.28 -13.98
N SER A 115 -9.58 -7.49 -13.43
CA SER A 115 -9.23 -8.70 -14.15
C SER A 115 -10.20 -9.02 -15.28
N ALA A 116 -11.49 -8.69 -15.12
CA ALA A 116 -12.49 -8.85 -16.16
C ALA A 116 -12.30 -7.91 -17.36
N LEU A 117 -11.66 -6.75 -17.15
CA LEU A 117 -11.34 -5.78 -18.21
C LEU A 117 -9.97 -6.02 -18.83
N ALA A 118 -9.08 -6.75 -18.15
CA ALA A 118 -7.75 -7.05 -18.65
C ALA A 118 -7.76 -8.00 -19.85
N ARG A 119 -6.81 -7.82 -20.76
CA ARG A 119 -6.57 -8.73 -21.88
C ARG A 119 -6.12 -10.10 -21.38
N TRP A 120 -5.31 -10.11 -20.32
CA TRP A 120 -4.87 -11.31 -19.65
C TRP A 120 -5.26 -11.24 -18.17
N SER A 121 -6.12 -12.16 -17.74
CA SER A 121 -6.38 -12.42 -16.33
C SER A 121 -5.57 -13.64 -15.91
N VAL A 122 -4.61 -13.45 -15.03
CA VAL A 122 -3.72 -14.51 -14.54
C VAL A 122 -4.04 -14.78 -13.07
N PRO A 123 -4.26 -16.04 -12.66
CA PRO A 123 -4.50 -16.34 -11.26
C PRO A 123 -3.25 -16.05 -10.43
N LEU A 124 -3.39 -15.19 -9.42
CA LEU A 124 -2.34 -14.89 -8.46
C LEU A 124 -2.25 -16.00 -7.39
N ALA A 125 -1.05 -16.52 -7.18
CA ALA A 125 -0.82 -17.52 -6.13
C ALA A 125 -1.07 -16.90 -4.75
N HIS A 126 -1.68 -17.67 -3.85
CA HIS A 126 -1.78 -17.25 -2.46
C HIS A 126 -0.40 -17.26 -1.82
N ASP A 127 -0.17 -16.38 -0.85
CA ASP A 127 1.06 -16.31 -0.04
C ASP A 127 1.49 -17.63 0.64
N PHE A 128 0.60 -18.62 0.71
CA PHE A 128 0.87 -19.94 1.30
C PHE A 128 1.21 -21.00 0.24
N GLU A 129 1.14 -20.65 -1.04
CA GLU A 129 1.38 -21.54 -2.17
C GLU A 129 2.69 -21.19 -2.90
N CYS A 130 3.34 -20.08 -2.54
CA CYS A 130 4.58 -19.64 -3.16
C CYS A 130 5.63 -19.19 -2.14
N TRP A 131 6.89 -19.24 -2.59
CA TRP A 131 7.99 -18.57 -1.90
C TRP A 131 7.91 -17.06 -2.13
N GLY A 132 8.34 -16.29 -1.14
CA GLY A 132 8.43 -14.84 -1.23
C GLY A 132 9.20 -14.27 -0.05
N ASP A 133 9.19 -12.95 0.06
CA ASP A 133 9.72 -12.21 1.20
C ASP A 133 8.76 -11.09 1.60
N ALA A 134 8.90 -10.62 2.84
CA ALA A 134 8.14 -9.49 3.35
C ALA A 134 8.96 -8.73 4.39
N ARG A 135 8.57 -7.48 4.64
CA ARG A 135 9.07 -6.67 5.74
C ARG A 135 7.91 -6.30 6.66
N ALA A 136 8.07 -6.54 7.95
CA ALA A 136 7.13 -6.08 8.97
C ALA A 136 7.18 -4.55 9.13
N PHE A 137 6.23 -3.99 9.88
CA PHE A 137 6.12 -2.53 10.08
C PHE A 137 7.37 -1.91 10.73
N ASP A 138 8.15 -2.71 11.47
CA ASP A 138 9.38 -2.32 12.15
C ASP A 138 10.65 -2.53 11.30
N GLY A 139 10.49 -3.02 10.06
CA GLY A 139 11.58 -3.32 9.14
C GLY A 139 12.14 -4.73 9.24
N THR A 140 11.65 -5.57 10.15
CA THR A 140 12.05 -6.97 10.28
C THR A 140 11.73 -7.72 8.98
N ALA A 141 12.77 -8.25 8.33
CA ALA A 141 12.62 -9.04 7.11
C ALA A 141 12.28 -10.50 7.43
N THR A 142 11.42 -11.11 6.62
CA THR A 142 11.04 -12.51 6.72
C THR A 142 10.95 -13.16 5.34
N ILE A 143 11.16 -14.47 5.30
CA ILE A 143 10.93 -15.29 4.12
C ILE A 143 9.59 -15.98 4.25
N MET A 144 8.75 -15.82 3.23
CA MET A 144 7.46 -16.49 3.12
C MET A 144 7.68 -17.89 2.57
N GLN A 145 7.20 -18.89 3.30
CA GLN A 145 7.37 -20.30 2.96
C GLN A 145 6.02 -20.92 2.59
N PRO A 146 5.92 -21.61 1.45
CA PRO A 146 4.69 -22.26 1.06
C PRO A 146 4.33 -23.36 2.07
N GLN A 147 3.08 -23.34 2.54
CA GLN A 147 2.49 -24.38 3.40
C GLN A 147 1.62 -25.37 2.59
N ALA A 148 1.33 -25.03 1.33
CA ALA A 148 0.60 -25.86 0.39
C ALA A 148 1.31 -25.86 -0.97
N LEU A 149 1.07 -26.91 -1.76
CA LEU A 149 1.42 -26.90 -3.19
C LEU A 149 0.44 -25.98 -3.93
N PRO A 150 0.85 -25.32 -5.04
CA PRO A 150 -0.04 -24.51 -5.85
C PRO A 150 -1.25 -25.32 -6.34
N LEU A 151 -2.45 -24.96 -5.87
CA LEU A 151 -3.66 -25.76 -6.14
C LEU A 151 -4.20 -25.57 -7.56
N PHE A 152 -4.02 -24.37 -8.12
CA PHE A 152 -4.64 -23.95 -9.39
C PHE A 152 -3.63 -23.54 -10.46
N GLY A 153 -2.35 -23.91 -10.30
CA GLY A 153 -1.29 -23.49 -11.22
C GLY A 153 -1.11 -21.96 -11.28
N ALA A 154 -1.43 -21.28 -10.18
CA ALA A 154 -1.35 -19.83 -10.06
C ALA A 154 0.11 -19.36 -10.05
N VAL A 155 0.33 -18.13 -10.48
CA VAL A 155 1.67 -17.52 -10.64
C VAL A 155 1.88 -16.52 -9.50
N SER A 156 3.06 -16.51 -8.89
CA SER A 156 3.40 -15.52 -7.87
C SER A 156 3.80 -14.17 -8.48
N ALA A 157 3.66 -13.09 -7.72
CA ALA A 157 4.07 -11.75 -8.18
C ALA A 157 5.56 -11.68 -8.61
N PRO A 158 6.52 -12.29 -7.90
CA PRO A 158 7.90 -12.34 -8.39
C PRO A 158 8.06 -13.13 -9.70
N ALA A 159 7.35 -14.25 -9.86
CA ALA A 159 7.47 -15.08 -11.05
C ALA A 159 6.92 -14.40 -12.32
N ILE A 160 5.85 -13.60 -12.21
CA ILE A 160 5.38 -12.82 -13.37
C ILE A 160 6.34 -11.69 -13.71
N LEU A 161 6.96 -11.06 -12.72
CA LEU A 161 7.96 -10.01 -12.98
C LEU A 161 9.20 -10.59 -13.65
N ASP A 162 9.70 -11.74 -13.20
CA ASP A 162 10.79 -12.49 -13.83
C ASP A 162 10.48 -12.81 -15.30
N ALA A 163 9.27 -13.30 -15.58
CA ALA A 163 8.82 -13.59 -16.95
C ALA A 163 8.77 -12.34 -17.86
N LEU A 164 8.58 -11.14 -17.29
CA LEU A 164 8.56 -9.88 -18.04
C LEU A 164 9.95 -9.28 -18.24
N THR A 165 10.90 -9.57 -17.35
CA THR A 165 12.25 -9.01 -17.40
C THR A 165 13.27 -9.90 -18.14
N GLY A 166 12.97 -11.20 -18.30
CA GLY A 166 13.89 -12.20 -18.88
C GLY A 166 15.05 -12.54 -17.96
#